data_AF-A0A644SZK4-F1
#
_entry.id   AF-A0A644SZK4-F1
#
_cell.length_a   1.000
_cell.length_b   1.000
_cell.length_c   1.000
_cell.angle_alpha   90.00
_cell.angle_beta   90.00
_cell.angle_gamma   90.00
#
_symmetry.space_group_name_H-M   'P 1'
#
loop_
_entity.id
_entity.type
_entity.pdbx_description
1 polymer ?
#
loop_
_entity_poly.entity_id
_entity_poly.type
_entity_poly.pdbx_seq_one_letter_code
_entity_poly.pdbx_strand_id
1 'polypeptide(L)'
;MKKDSPSAKERFFKPTGWKITGLVLVLVILLGLGAFLMMPPVTFPAPHLVFNRHTIPPFITMVESGGKVATWNKAKGEMTIEKTGDSIKLHIDTDRSRKIPIYINGSYVGKSPLNKRLFPGKYEIVAKPPGYMGSIRHLKLTNEYPKDKQVTLPVDEHHYQDYLDEILRLGYTPIRVMDYYNHVPITDKTLILRHDVDEVADYALKMAEIEQTRGVKSTYYFRWRTADPEVIRKVKAMGHEVGLHYETLAFYAQEMGLKSADEVTPAVRQELRRRLKFEIAEFERLHGDIYTIASHGAEENRQLKLTNFQAVMEGENPLDYGLIGTAYGAIIEKFTYASDVGGIWEPFPYLQLEDNKGPFYFLIHPIHWASSFSED
;
A
#
# COMPACT_ATOMS: atom_id res chain seq x y z
N MET A 1 34.94 -75.80 -1.03
CA MET A 1 33.83 -75.83 -2.01
C MET A 1 33.15 -74.47 -2.04
N LYS A 2 33.17 -73.80 -3.22
CA LYS A 2 32.17 -72.87 -3.82
C LYS A 2 31.37 -71.91 -2.90
N LYS A 3 31.53 -70.59 -3.08
CA LYS A 3 30.58 -69.62 -3.74
C LYS A 3 29.57 -69.00 -2.73
N ASP A 4 29.13 -67.73 -2.76
CA ASP A 4 29.11 -66.63 -3.72
C ASP A 4 29.05 -65.25 -3.00
N SER A 5 29.43 -64.21 -3.73
CA SER A 5 29.41 -62.76 -3.45
C SER A 5 28.02 -62.11 -3.30
N PRO A 6 27.89 -60.96 -2.59
CA PRO A 6 26.63 -60.22 -2.47
C PRO A 6 26.41 -59.26 -3.66
N SER A 7 25.17 -59.23 -4.18
CA SER A 7 24.77 -58.34 -5.27
C SER A 7 24.41 -56.93 -4.79
N ALA A 8 24.67 -55.96 -5.66
CA ALA A 8 24.43 -54.55 -5.50
C ALA A 8 22.93 -54.24 -5.34
N LYS A 9 22.58 -53.41 -4.35
CA LYS A 9 21.36 -52.58 -4.37
C LYS A 9 21.77 -51.13 -4.55
N GLU A 10 21.31 -50.57 -5.65
CA GLU A 10 21.48 -49.21 -6.12
C GLU A 10 21.05 -48.19 -5.05
N ARG A 11 22.01 -47.39 -4.57
CA ARG A 11 21.72 -46.11 -3.94
C ARG A 11 21.44 -45.11 -5.05
N PHE A 12 20.16 -44.86 -5.32
CA PHE A 12 19.72 -43.68 -6.07
C PHE A 12 20.20 -42.42 -5.33
N PHE A 13 21.25 -41.80 -5.85
CA PHE A 13 21.66 -40.45 -5.49
C PHE A 13 20.54 -39.48 -5.91
N LYS A 14 19.79 -38.93 -4.95
CA LYS A 14 18.99 -37.72 -5.18
C LYS A 14 19.97 -36.55 -5.34
N PRO A 15 20.01 -35.84 -6.48
CA PRO A 15 20.90 -34.70 -6.63
C PRO A 15 20.34 -33.54 -5.79
N THR A 16 21.12 -33.13 -4.80
CA THR A 16 20.94 -31.91 -4.01
C THR A 16 20.91 -30.67 -4.91
N GLY A 17 19.90 -29.81 -4.72
CA GLY A 17 19.57 -28.64 -5.54
C GLY A 17 20.66 -27.57 -5.73
N TRP A 18 21.81 -27.69 -5.05
CA TRP A 18 22.99 -26.83 -5.25
C TRP A 18 23.67 -27.01 -6.61
N LYS A 19 23.59 -28.19 -7.25
CA LYS A 19 24.26 -28.42 -8.55
C LYS A 19 23.52 -27.77 -9.73
N ILE A 20 22.22 -27.52 -9.61
CA ILE A 20 21.39 -26.98 -10.70
C ILE A 20 21.49 -25.44 -10.76
N THR A 21 21.65 -24.77 -9.61
CA THR A 21 21.72 -23.29 -9.53
C THR A 21 23.05 -22.73 -10.04
N GLY A 22 24.17 -23.41 -9.78
CA GLY A 22 25.46 -23.06 -10.36
C GLY A 22 25.51 -23.26 -11.87
N LEU A 23 24.73 -24.21 -12.41
CA LEU A 23 24.77 -24.60 -13.82
C LEU A 23 24.27 -23.49 -14.75
N VAL A 24 23.26 -22.70 -14.35
CA VAL A 24 22.69 -21.64 -15.20
C VAL A 24 23.63 -20.43 -15.30
N LEU A 25 24.25 -20.02 -14.19
CA LEU A 25 25.25 -18.95 -14.19
C LEU A 25 26.48 -19.36 -15.00
N VAL A 26 26.89 -20.63 -14.87
CA VAL A 26 27.97 -21.26 -15.64
C VAL A 26 27.58 -21.43 -17.12
N LEU A 27 26.34 -21.74 -17.46
CA LEU A 27 25.84 -21.83 -18.84
C LEU A 27 25.82 -20.47 -19.54
N VAL A 28 25.46 -19.38 -18.86
CA VAL A 28 25.53 -18.01 -19.39
C VAL A 28 26.98 -17.61 -19.70
N ILE A 29 27.92 -18.02 -18.84
CA ILE A 29 29.36 -17.76 -19.00
C ILE A 29 29.97 -18.66 -20.11
N LEU A 30 29.54 -19.93 -20.23
CA LEU A 30 30.13 -20.91 -21.14
C LEU A 30 29.57 -20.90 -22.56
N LEU A 31 28.29 -20.58 -22.77
CA LEU A 31 27.65 -20.63 -24.09
C LEU A 31 27.92 -19.38 -24.95
N GLY A 32 28.47 -18.32 -24.34
CA GLY A 32 28.55 -17.00 -24.96
C GLY A 32 27.16 -16.36 -25.11
N LEU A 33 27.12 -15.02 -25.14
CA LEU A 33 25.88 -14.25 -25.21
C LEU A 33 24.96 -14.73 -26.36
N GLY A 34 25.55 -15.10 -27.50
CA GLY A 34 24.84 -15.52 -28.72
C GLY A 34 23.99 -16.80 -28.59
N ALA A 35 24.52 -17.87 -27.99
CA ALA A 35 23.76 -19.12 -27.85
C ALA A 35 22.71 -19.03 -26.74
N PHE A 36 22.99 -18.23 -25.69
CA PHE A 36 22.00 -17.95 -24.65
C PHE A 36 20.76 -17.26 -25.24
N LEU A 37 20.92 -16.31 -26.18
CA LEU A 37 19.82 -15.62 -26.86
C LEU A 37 18.85 -16.54 -27.60
N MET A 38 19.30 -17.71 -28.04
CA MET A 38 18.49 -18.63 -28.84
C MET A 38 17.63 -19.60 -28.02
N MET A 39 17.87 -19.72 -26.71
CA MET A 39 17.17 -20.69 -25.85
C MET A 39 15.66 -20.41 -25.74
N PRO A 40 14.82 -21.48 -25.66
CA PRO A 40 13.39 -21.36 -25.36
C PRO A 40 13.17 -20.77 -23.96
N PRO A 41 11.91 -20.38 -23.62
CA PRO A 41 11.54 -20.03 -22.26
C PRO A 41 12.07 -21.04 -21.24
N VAL A 42 12.77 -20.56 -20.22
CA VAL A 42 13.32 -21.40 -19.17
C VAL A 42 12.88 -20.87 -17.81
N THR A 43 12.30 -21.74 -17.00
CA THR A 43 12.02 -21.49 -15.59
C THR A 43 12.95 -22.33 -14.75
N PHE A 44 13.59 -21.73 -13.75
CA PHE A 44 14.50 -22.43 -12.85
C PHE A 44 14.36 -21.95 -11.40
N PRO A 45 14.71 -22.79 -10.41
CA PRO A 45 14.70 -22.39 -9.01
C PRO A 45 15.66 -21.22 -8.75
N ALA A 46 15.12 -20.18 -8.13
CA ALA A 46 15.82 -18.95 -7.75
C ALA A 46 15.71 -18.72 -6.23
N PRO A 47 16.45 -19.52 -5.43
CA PRO A 47 16.36 -19.46 -3.98
C PRO A 47 16.85 -18.10 -3.45
N HIS A 48 16.17 -17.57 -2.44
CA HIS A 48 16.42 -16.22 -1.91
C HIS A 48 17.86 -15.99 -1.41
N LEU A 49 18.56 -17.04 -0.97
CA LEU A 49 19.97 -16.96 -0.58
C LEU A 49 20.88 -16.51 -1.73
N VAL A 50 20.57 -16.93 -2.96
CA VAL A 50 21.34 -16.61 -4.17
C VAL A 50 20.71 -15.44 -4.93
N PHE A 51 19.38 -15.42 -5.04
CA PHE A 51 18.60 -14.40 -5.71
C PHE A 51 17.92 -13.51 -4.67
N ASN A 52 18.58 -12.41 -4.33
CA ASN A 52 18.12 -11.42 -3.36
C ASN A 52 18.13 -10.01 -3.98
N ARG A 53 17.81 -9.00 -3.16
CA ARG A 53 17.75 -7.59 -3.57
C ARG A 53 19.04 -7.05 -4.22
N HIS A 54 20.19 -7.68 -3.99
CA HIS A 54 21.48 -7.26 -4.54
C HIS A 54 21.85 -8.01 -5.83
N THR A 55 21.42 -9.26 -5.98
CA THR A 55 21.82 -10.12 -7.12
C THR A 55 20.78 -10.20 -8.23
N ILE A 56 19.49 -10.05 -7.90
CA ILE A 56 18.40 -10.09 -8.88
C ILE A 56 18.50 -8.95 -9.90
N PRO A 57 18.63 -7.66 -9.51
CA PRO A 57 18.69 -6.57 -10.48
C PRO A 57 19.81 -6.68 -11.53
N PRO A 58 21.08 -6.94 -11.16
CA PRO A 58 22.13 -7.06 -12.16
C PRO A 58 21.93 -8.29 -13.06
N PHE A 59 21.42 -9.41 -12.54
CA PHE A 59 21.09 -10.58 -13.34
C PHE A 59 20.00 -10.29 -14.38
N ILE A 60 18.90 -9.67 -13.95
CA ILE A 60 17.81 -9.26 -14.85
C ILE A 60 18.36 -8.31 -15.92
N THR A 61 19.14 -7.30 -15.53
CA THR A 61 19.72 -6.33 -16.46
C THR A 61 20.57 -7.01 -17.54
N MET A 62 21.41 -7.98 -17.14
CA MET A 62 22.21 -8.76 -18.07
C MET A 62 21.32 -9.55 -19.06
N VAL A 63 20.30 -10.26 -18.56
CA VAL A 63 19.39 -11.05 -19.41
C VAL A 63 18.61 -10.14 -20.40
N GLU A 64 18.13 -9.00 -19.94
CA GLU A 64 17.32 -8.07 -20.73
C GLU A 64 18.14 -7.22 -21.71
N SER A 65 19.44 -7.04 -21.47
CA SER A 65 20.38 -6.51 -22.47
C SER A 65 20.45 -7.40 -23.71
N GLY A 66 20.20 -8.70 -23.53
CA GLY A 66 20.00 -9.68 -24.58
C GLY A 66 18.60 -9.66 -25.22
N GLY A 67 17.74 -8.68 -24.94
CA GLY A 67 16.42 -8.64 -25.57
C GLY A 67 15.35 -9.51 -24.91
N LYS A 68 15.69 -10.32 -23.91
CA LYS A 68 14.75 -11.23 -23.23
C LYS A 68 13.94 -10.52 -22.15
N VAL A 69 12.92 -11.20 -21.63
CA VAL A 69 12.21 -10.78 -20.40
C VAL A 69 12.61 -11.73 -19.27
N ALA A 70 13.01 -11.17 -18.13
CA ALA A 70 13.30 -11.93 -16.92
C ALA A 70 12.29 -11.58 -15.82
N THR A 71 11.57 -12.58 -15.34
CA THR A 71 10.53 -12.46 -14.33
C THR A 71 10.88 -13.31 -13.13
N TRP A 72 10.96 -12.71 -11.95
CA TRP A 72 11.17 -13.44 -10.70
C TRP A 72 9.83 -13.61 -9.98
N ASN A 73 9.40 -14.85 -9.82
CA ASN A 73 8.26 -15.19 -8.98
C ASN A 73 8.77 -15.44 -7.55
N LYS A 74 8.72 -14.40 -6.71
CA LYS A 74 9.16 -14.48 -5.31
C LYS A 74 8.39 -15.55 -4.52
N ALA A 75 7.08 -15.66 -4.73
CA ALA A 75 6.22 -16.61 -3.99
C ALA A 75 6.60 -18.07 -4.27
N LYS A 76 6.99 -18.38 -5.51
CA LYS A 76 7.45 -19.71 -5.91
C LYS A 76 8.96 -19.92 -5.75
N GLY A 77 9.72 -18.83 -5.55
CA GLY A 77 11.18 -18.88 -5.56
C GLY A 77 11.71 -19.32 -6.92
N GLU A 78 11.10 -18.84 -8.01
CA GLU A 78 11.41 -19.26 -9.39
C GLU A 78 11.77 -18.04 -10.25
N MET A 79 12.72 -18.21 -11.16
CA MET A 79 13.07 -17.23 -12.19
C MET A 79 12.66 -17.80 -13.55
N THR A 80 11.93 -17.02 -14.32
CA THR A 80 11.53 -17.32 -15.68
C THR A 80 12.22 -16.36 -16.64
N ILE A 81 12.86 -16.89 -17.66
CA ILE A 81 13.48 -16.13 -18.75
C ILE A 81 12.78 -16.52 -20.04
N GLU A 82 12.19 -15.55 -20.71
CA GLU A 82 11.43 -15.74 -21.94
C GLU A 82 12.12 -15.05 -23.12
N LYS A 83 12.13 -15.72 -24.29
CA LYS A 83 12.74 -15.22 -25.52
C LYS A 83 11.91 -14.09 -26.14
N THR A 84 12.57 -13.30 -27.00
CA THR A 84 12.04 -12.19 -27.78
C THR A 84 10.79 -12.54 -28.63
N GLY A 85 9.87 -11.57 -28.64
CA GLY A 85 8.60 -11.43 -29.37
C GLY A 85 8.10 -10.00 -29.13
N ASP A 86 6.78 -9.76 -29.00
CA ASP A 86 6.13 -8.45 -28.71
C ASP A 86 6.59 -7.69 -27.43
N SER A 87 7.66 -8.13 -26.75
CA SER A 87 8.22 -7.44 -25.59
C SER A 87 8.74 -6.04 -25.91
N ILE A 88 8.49 -5.12 -25.00
CA ILE A 88 8.79 -3.71 -25.13
C ILE A 88 9.85 -3.34 -24.09
N LYS A 89 10.91 -2.66 -24.53
CA LYS A 89 11.88 -2.03 -23.62
C LYS A 89 11.27 -0.72 -23.14
N LEU A 90 10.94 -0.66 -21.86
CA LEU A 90 10.37 0.50 -21.20
C LEU A 90 11.43 1.20 -20.35
N HIS A 91 11.59 2.51 -20.55
CA HIS A 91 12.36 3.37 -19.66
C HIS A 91 11.48 3.78 -18.49
N ILE A 92 11.93 3.53 -17.27
CA ILE A 92 11.22 3.89 -16.04
C ILE A 92 12.10 4.85 -15.26
N ASP A 93 11.59 6.05 -15.01
CA ASP A 93 12.27 7.10 -14.25
C ASP A 93 11.34 7.69 -13.19
N THR A 94 11.90 8.58 -12.37
CA THR A 94 11.20 9.40 -11.39
C THR A 94 11.45 10.87 -11.69
N ASP A 95 10.49 11.74 -11.40
CA ASP A 95 10.45 13.13 -11.89
C ASP A 95 11.61 14.02 -11.37
N ARG A 96 11.91 13.96 -10.06
CA ARG A 96 12.87 14.85 -9.38
C ARG A 96 14.05 14.11 -8.76
N SER A 97 13.85 12.84 -8.41
CA SER A 97 14.79 12.07 -7.60
C SER A 97 15.35 10.91 -8.41
N ARG A 98 16.60 10.53 -8.15
CA ARG A 98 17.24 9.37 -8.79
C ARG A 98 17.55 8.32 -7.76
N LYS A 99 17.80 7.11 -8.22
CA LYS A 99 18.11 5.93 -7.41
C LYS A 99 16.95 5.48 -6.51
N ILE A 100 15.71 5.83 -6.87
CA ILE A 100 14.51 5.43 -6.14
C ILE A 100 14.20 3.96 -6.41
N PRO A 101 13.99 3.12 -5.39
CA PRO A 101 13.54 1.74 -5.57
C PRO A 101 12.25 1.64 -6.40
N ILE A 102 12.30 0.83 -7.47
CA ILE A 102 11.17 0.55 -8.36
C ILE A 102 10.70 -0.88 -8.17
N TYR A 103 9.38 -1.04 -8.08
CA TYR A 103 8.69 -2.32 -8.01
C TYR A 103 7.70 -2.44 -9.16
N ILE A 104 7.57 -3.65 -9.72
CA ILE A 104 6.57 -3.98 -10.73
C ILE A 104 5.76 -5.17 -10.23
N ASN A 105 4.45 -5.00 -10.09
CA ASN A 105 3.52 -5.98 -9.51
C ASN A 105 4.06 -6.51 -8.16
N GLY A 106 4.46 -5.60 -7.27
CA GLY A 106 5.06 -5.89 -5.96
C GLY A 106 6.49 -6.46 -5.96
N SER A 107 7.10 -6.73 -7.13
CA SER A 107 8.45 -7.29 -7.23
C SER A 107 9.50 -6.22 -7.48
N TYR A 108 10.56 -6.18 -6.67
CA TYR A 108 11.67 -5.24 -6.85
C TYR A 108 12.42 -5.51 -8.15
N VAL A 109 12.59 -4.48 -8.98
CA VAL A 109 13.25 -4.60 -10.29
C VAL A 109 14.54 -3.79 -10.42
N GLY A 110 14.77 -2.82 -9.54
CA GLY A 110 15.97 -1.99 -9.57
C GLY A 110 15.71 -0.58 -9.01
N LYS A 111 16.56 0.36 -9.39
CA LYS A 111 16.45 1.77 -8.98
C LYS A 111 16.35 2.68 -10.19
N SER A 112 15.55 3.74 -10.13
CA SER A 112 15.41 4.74 -11.20
C SER A 112 16.70 5.52 -11.48
N PRO A 113 16.93 6.03 -12.71
CA PRO A 113 16.30 5.53 -13.94
C PRO A 113 16.75 4.10 -14.24
N LEU A 114 15.85 3.29 -14.79
CA LEU A 114 16.20 1.94 -15.29
C LEU A 114 15.48 1.62 -16.60
N ASN A 115 16.01 0.64 -17.31
CA ASN A 115 15.32 0.04 -18.44
C ASN A 115 14.82 -1.35 -18.04
N LYS A 116 13.55 -1.63 -18.29
CA LYS A 116 12.94 -2.94 -18.05
C LYS A 116 12.27 -3.43 -19.33
N ARG A 117 12.48 -4.70 -19.69
CA ARG A 117 11.70 -5.35 -20.75
C ARG A 117 10.46 -6.00 -20.16
N LEU A 118 9.31 -5.71 -20.77
CA LEU A 118 8.00 -6.19 -20.35
C LEU A 118 7.20 -6.63 -21.58
N PHE A 119 6.35 -7.64 -21.45
CA PHE A 119 5.37 -7.96 -22.49
C PHE A 119 4.19 -6.98 -22.46
N PRO A 120 3.41 -6.85 -23.54
CA PRO A 120 2.15 -6.11 -23.49
C PRO A 120 1.26 -6.68 -22.38
N GLY A 121 0.68 -5.81 -21.56
CA GLY A 121 -0.02 -6.25 -20.35
C GLY A 121 -0.38 -5.11 -19.43
N LYS A 122 -0.99 -5.46 -18.29
CA LYS A 122 -1.28 -4.52 -17.20
C LYS A 122 -0.21 -4.66 -16.13
N TYR A 123 0.33 -3.54 -15.70
CA TYR A 123 1.37 -3.45 -14.69
C TYR A 123 1.00 -2.42 -13.64
N GLU A 124 1.26 -2.77 -12.40
CA GLU A 124 1.39 -1.85 -11.30
C GLU A 124 2.87 -1.49 -11.18
N ILE A 125 3.22 -0.21 -11.36
CA ILE A 125 4.59 0.27 -11.19
C ILE A 125 4.60 1.18 -9.95
N VAL A 126 5.49 0.89 -8.99
CA VAL A 126 5.59 1.65 -7.74
C VAL A 126 7.00 2.21 -7.60
N ALA A 127 7.11 3.49 -7.29
CA ALA A 127 8.35 4.15 -6.87
C ALA A 127 8.24 4.43 -5.37
N LYS A 128 9.13 3.83 -4.55
CA LYS A 128 9.08 3.96 -3.08
C LYS A 128 10.43 4.41 -2.51
N PRO A 129 10.63 5.71 -2.25
CA PRO A 129 11.84 6.23 -1.60
C PRO A 129 11.95 5.72 -0.15
N PRO A 130 13.16 5.42 0.35
CA PRO A 130 13.34 5.08 1.76
C PRO A 130 12.94 6.25 2.68
N GLY A 131 12.00 6.03 3.59
CA GLY A 131 11.59 7.03 4.57
C GLY A 131 10.63 8.11 4.06
N TYR A 132 10.22 8.06 2.79
CA TYR A 132 9.31 9.05 2.21
C TYR A 132 8.13 8.38 1.49
N MET A 133 7.19 9.21 1.04
CA MET A 133 5.98 8.79 0.37
C MET A 133 6.24 8.38 -1.08
N GLY A 134 5.84 7.15 -1.42
CA GLY A 134 5.92 6.65 -2.78
C GLY A 134 4.76 7.07 -3.66
N SER A 135 4.80 6.68 -4.93
CA SER A 135 3.66 6.74 -5.84
C SER A 135 3.47 5.43 -6.60
N ILE A 136 2.26 5.25 -7.09
CA ILE A 136 1.85 4.13 -7.93
C ILE A 136 1.38 4.64 -9.29
N ARG A 137 1.73 3.90 -10.34
CA ARG A 137 1.21 4.09 -11.69
C ARG A 137 0.72 2.76 -12.26
N HIS A 138 -0.57 2.73 -12.55
CA HIS A 138 -1.20 1.64 -13.29
C HIS A 138 -0.96 1.83 -14.79
N LEU A 139 -0.19 0.94 -15.40
CA LEU A 139 0.20 1.00 -16.81
C LEU A 139 -0.43 -0.15 -17.61
N LYS A 140 -1.19 0.18 -18.66
CA LYS A 140 -1.51 -0.75 -19.74
C LYS A 140 -0.48 -0.60 -20.85
N LEU A 141 0.51 -1.49 -20.90
CA LEU A 141 1.58 -1.49 -21.89
C LEU A 141 1.10 -2.17 -23.18
N THR A 142 1.26 -1.50 -24.32
CA THR A 142 0.98 -2.03 -25.65
C THR A 142 2.11 -1.69 -26.63
N ASN A 143 2.08 -2.29 -27.81
CA ASN A 143 3.05 -1.96 -28.87
C ASN A 143 3.02 -0.46 -29.23
N GLU A 144 1.92 0.24 -28.99
CA GLU A 144 1.73 1.65 -29.31
C GLU A 144 1.84 2.59 -28.10
N TYR A 145 1.65 2.10 -26.86
CA TYR A 145 1.61 2.93 -25.66
C TYR A 145 2.49 2.37 -24.52
N PRO A 146 3.26 3.20 -23.78
CA PRO A 146 3.44 4.64 -24.03
C PRO A 146 4.20 4.87 -25.34
N LYS A 147 3.93 5.97 -26.04
CA LYS A 147 4.43 6.20 -27.42
C LYS A 147 5.96 6.33 -27.46
N ASP A 148 6.51 7.00 -26.46
CA ASP A 148 7.94 7.22 -26.24
C ASP A 148 8.64 6.06 -25.51
N LYS A 149 7.88 5.04 -25.11
CA LYS A 149 8.35 3.93 -24.27
C LYS A 149 8.95 4.40 -22.94
N GLN A 150 8.40 5.49 -22.37
CA GLN A 150 8.82 6.02 -21.08
C GLN A 150 7.67 6.08 -20.07
N VAL A 151 8.03 5.88 -18.80
CA VAL A 151 7.17 6.09 -17.65
C VAL A 151 7.95 6.87 -16.61
N THR A 152 7.43 8.03 -16.23
CA THR A 152 7.95 8.81 -15.12
C THR A 152 6.95 8.71 -13.97
N LEU A 153 7.40 8.27 -12.80
CA LEU A 153 6.59 8.28 -11.59
C LEU A 153 6.92 9.51 -10.76
N PRO A 154 5.93 10.24 -10.24
CA PRO A 154 6.20 11.29 -9.27
C PRO A 154 6.65 10.66 -7.94
N VAL A 155 7.48 11.32 -7.17
CA VAL A 155 7.84 10.85 -5.82
C VAL A 155 7.69 11.99 -4.85
N ASP A 156 7.09 11.71 -3.70
CA ASP A 156 6.91 12.72 -2.66
C ASP A 156 7.98 12.56 -1.58
N GLU A 157 9.05 13.32 -1.71
CA GLU A 157 10.10 13.44 -0.70
C GLU A 157 9.88 14.65 0.24
N HIS A 158 8.67 15.23 0.24
CA HIS A 158 8.35 16.31 1.16
C HIS A 158 8.13 15.78 2.57
N HIS A 159 8.41 16.65 3.55
CA HIS A 159 7.91 16.45 4.89
C HIS A 159 6.45 16.91 4.99
N TYR A 160 5.77 16.47 6.04
CA TYR A 160 4.35 16.75 6.23
C TYR A 160 4.03 18.26 6.27
N GLN A 161 4.92 19.06 6.89
CA GLN A 161 4.83 20.52 6.87
C GLN A 161 4.80 21.10 5.46
N ASP A 162 5.66 20.64 4.55
CA ASP A 162 5.74 21.20 3.19
C ASP A 162 4.48 20.86 2.39
N TYR A 163 3.93 19.66 2.61
CA TYR A 163 2.67 19.24 2.02
C TYR A 163 1.50 20.12 2.47
N LEU A 164 1.41 20.42 3.77
CA LEU A 164 0.40 21.34 4.30
C LEU A 164 0.60 22.76 3.78
N ASP A 165 1.84 23.25 3.74
CA ASP A 165 2.15 24.58 3.22
C ASP A 165 1.74 24.70 1.75
N GLU A 166 1.92 23.66 0.96
CA GLU A 166 1.48 23.62 -0.44
C GLU A 166 -0.05 23.63 -0.58
N ILE A 167 -0.77 22.82 0.22
CA ILE A 167 -2.24 22.83 0.26
C ILE A 167 -2.76 24.24 0.54
N LEU A 168 -2.20 24.91 1.55
CA LEU A 168 -2.62 26.26 1.95
C LEU A 168 -2.23 27.31 0.91
N ARG A 169 -1.03 27.21 0.33
CA ARG A 169 -0.55 28.10 -0.74
C ARG A 169 -1.44 28.03 -1.98
N LEU A 170 -1.95 26.84 -2.32
CA LEU A 170 -2.88 26.61 -3.43
C LEU A 170 -4.33 27.04 -3.10
N GLY A 171 -4.56 27.58 -1.90
CA GLY A 171 -5.84 28.15 -1.46
C GLY A 171 -6.86 27.12 -1.02
N TYR A 172 -6.45 25.88 -0.72
CA TYR A 172 -7.36 24.89 -0.17
C TYR A 172 -7.62 25.14 1.30
N THR A 173 -8.83 24.83 1.74
CA THR A 173 -9.26 24.93 3.14
C THR A 173 -9.51 23.52 3.68
N PRO A 174 -8.59 23.00 4.52
CA PRO A 174 -8.82 21.77 5.26
C PRO A 174 -10.01 21.89 6.21
N ILE A 175 -10.84 20.85 6.25
CA ILE A 175 -11.96 20.70 7.17
C ILE A 175 -11.96 19.29 7.80
N ARG A 176 -12.65 19.17 8.93
CA ARG A 176 -12.89 17.88 9.60
C ARG A 176 -14.00 17.11 8.88
N VAL A 177 -14.05 15.80 9.10
CA VAL A 177 -15.19 14.96 8.67
C VAL A 177 -16.49 15.45 9.30
N MET A 178 -16.50 15.81 10.58
CA MET A 178 -17.70 16.37 11.23
C MET A 178 -18.18 17.69 10.61
N ASP A 179 -17.28 18.49 10.00
CA ASP A 179 -17.67 19.76 9.38
C ASP A 179 -18.55 19.52 8.13
N TYR A 180 -18.25 18.47 7.38
CA TYR A 180 -19.10 18.04 6.27
C TYR A 180 -20.52 17.68 6.74
N TYR A 181 -20.64 16.91 7.84
CA TYR A 181 -21.93 16.52 8.40
C TYR A 181 -22.69 17.67 9.06
N ASN A 182 -21.96 18.67 9.56
CA ASN A 182 -22.53 19.93 10.05
C ASN A 182 -22.81 20.95 8.94
N HIS A 183 -22.76 20.54 7.67
CA HIS A 183 -23.11 21.35 6.51
C HIS A 183 -22.27 22.61 6.34
N VAL A 184 -20.98 22.56 6.73
CA VAL A 184 -20.02 23.60 6.33
C VAL A 184 -20.00 23.69 4.80
N PRO A 185 -20.10 24.90 4.20
CA PRO A 185 -20.11 25.05 2.75
C PRO A 185 -18.89 24.40 2.08
N ILE A 186 -19.16 23.55 1.08
CA ILE A 186 -18.13 22.87 0.30
C ILE A 186 -17.95 23.60 -1.03
N THR A 187 -16.69 23.88 -1.37
CA THR A 187 -16.27 24.48 -2.64
C THR A 187 -15.22 23.59 -3.29
N ASP A 188 -14.83 23.86 -4.54
CA ASP A 188 -13.72 23.14 -5.19
C ASP A 188 -12.38 23.30 -4.45
N LYS A 189 -12.28 24.28 -3.55
CA LYS A 189 -11.13 24.51 -2.66
C LYS A 189 -11.27 23.89 -1.27
N THR A 190 -12.30 23.10 -1.01
CA THR A 190 -12.45 22.40 0.26
C THR A 190 -11.71 21.07 0.23
N LEU A 191 -11.07 20.72 1.35
CA LEU A 191 -10.33 19.47 1.52
C LEU A 191 -10.69 18.84 2.86
N ILE A 192 -11.21 17.62 2.88
CA ILE A 192 -11.29 16.83 4.11
C ILE A 192 -9.92 16.24 4.39
N LEU A 193 -9.37 16.53 5.57
CA LEU A 193 -8.09 16.00 6.01
C LEU A 193 -8.32 15.01 7.15
N ARG A 194 -8.16 13.72 6.85
CA ARG A 194 -8.36 12.60 7.77
C ARG A 194 -7.05 11.87 8.01
N HIS A 195 -6.86 11.47 9.26
CA HIS A 195 -5.72 10.69 9.73
C HIS A 195 -6.17 9.38 10.40
N ASP A 196 -5.74 8.24 9.88
CA ASP A 196 -5.94 6.94 10.54
C ASP A 196 -4.70 6.60 11.38
N VAL A 197 -4.87 6.59 12.71
CA VAL A 197 -3.79 6.37 13.68
C VAL A 197 -3.60 4.87 13.92
N ASP A 198 -2.97 4.21 12.96
CA ASP A 198 -2.91 2.74 12.94
C ASP A 198 -1.88 2.10 13.87
N GLU A 199 -0.73 2.75 14.07
CA GLU A 199 0.45 2.12 14.69
C GLU A 199 1.00 2.88 15.91
N VAL A 200 1.21 4.19 15.81
CA VAL A 200 1.91 5.00 16.83
C VAL A 200 1.16 6.29 17.10
N ALA A 201 0.66 6.46 18.33
CA ALA A 201 -0.09 7.65 18.76
C ALA A 201 0.77 8.92 18.76
N ASP A 202 2.04 8.83 19.17
CA ASP A 202 2.94 9.99 19.22
C ASP A 202 3.17 10.65 17.85
N TYR A 203 3.15 9.87 16.76
CA TYR A 203 3.23 10.44 15.42
C TYR A 203 1.97 11.22 15.06
N ALA A 204 0.80 10.79 15.52
CA ALA A 204 -0.43 11.57 15.37
C ALA A 204 -0.37 12.88 16.18
N LEU A 205 0.20 12.85 17.39
CA LEU A 205 0.39 14.06 18.19
C LEU A 205 1.28 15.07 17.48
N LYS A 206 2.46 14.65 17.02
CA LYS A 206 3.40 15.53 16.28
C LYS A 206 2.77 16.09 15.00
N MET A 207 2.00 15.27 14.28
CA MET A 207 1.27 15.70 13.10
C MET A 207 0.23 16.78 13.44
N ALA A 208 -0.55 16.59 14.51
CA ALA A 208 -1.54 17.55 14.96
C ALA A 208 -0.91 18.87 15.44
N GLU A 209 0.26 18.82 16.09
CA GLU A 209 1.03 20.02 16.46
C GLU A 209 1.45 20.82 15.21
N ILE A 210 1.89 20.15 14.14
CA ILE A 210 2.22 20.81 12.85
C ILE A 210 0.98 21.47 12.25
N GLU A 211 -0.18 20.80 12.25
CA GLU A 211 -1.44 21.36 11.77
C GLU A 211 -1.88 22.57 12.58
N GLN A 212 -1.81 22.50 13.91
CA GLN A 212 -2.16 23.58 14.82
C GLN A 212 -1.37 24.86 14.51
N THR A 213 -0.06 24.75 14.27
CA THR A 213 0.79 25.92 13.93
C THR A 213 0.38 26.63 12.64
N ARG A 214 -0.40 25.95 11.78
CA ARG A 214 -0.92 26.46 10.51
C ARG A 214 -2.41 26.80 10.55
N GLY A 215 -3.04 26.70 11.72
CA GLY A 215 -4.48 26.92 11.88
C GLY A 215 -5.35 25.86 11.18
N VAL A 216 -4.78 24.70 10.86
CA VAL A 216 -5.47 23.58 10.21
C VAL A 216 -6.19 22.74 11.27
N LYS A 217 -7.40 22.28 10.92
CA LYS A 217 -8.17 21.33 11.73
C LYS A 217 -8.50 20.11 10.88
N SER A 218 -8.25 18.94 11.44
CA SER A 218 -8.34 17.64 10.77
C SER A 218 -9.00 16.62 11.68
N THR A 219 -9.29 15.44 11.14
CA THR A 219 -9.91 14.34 11.89
C THR A 219 -8.93 13.22 12.15
N TYR A 220 -8.80 12.77 13.39
CA TYR A 220 -7.95 11.65 13.78
C TYR A 220 -8.78 10.47 14.27
N TYR A 221 -8.71 9.33 13.59
CA TYR A 221 -9.36 8.10 14.02
C TYR A 221 -8.36 7.18 14.70
N PHE A 222 -8.59 6.87 15.97
CA PHE A 222 -7.72 6.01 16.77
C PHE A 222 -8.29 4.60 16.87
N ARG A 223 -7.44 3.59 16.68
CA ARG A 223 -7.77 2.20 17.02
C ARG A 223 -7.71 2.04 18.54
N TRP A 224 -8.35 1.01 19.08
CA TRP A 224 -8.21 0.68 20.50
C TRP A 224 -6.76 0.54 20.96
N ARG A 225 -5.89 -0.04 20.12
CA ARG A 225 -4.46 -0.22 20.43
C ARG A 225 -3.63 1.06 20.36
N THR A 226 -4.14 2.14 19.75
CA THR A 226 -3.45 3.42 19.61
C THR A 226 -4.14 4.57 20.35
N ALA A 227 -5.29 4.31 20.99
CA ALA A 227 -6.07 5.30 21.71
C ALA A 227 -5.43 5.69 23.05
N ASP A 228 -4.28 6.35 22.99
CA ASP A 228 -3.62 6.92 24.16
C ASP A 228 -4.44 8.11 24.72
N PRO A 229 -4.87 8.07 26.00
CA PRO A 229 -5.70 9.13 26.56
C PRO A 229 -5.03 10.51 26.58
N GLU A 230 -3.71 10.59 26.79
CA GLU A 230 -3.01 11.87 26.83
C GLU A 230 -2.91 12.48 25.44
N VAL A 231 -2.54 11.67 24.44
CA VAL A 231 -2.48 12.08 23.04
C VAL A 231 -3.86 12.55 22.56
N ILE A 232 -4.91 11.75 22.76
CA ILE A 232 -6.27 12.13 22.36
C ILE A 232 -6.69 13.45 23.01
N ARG A 233 -6.42 13.62 24.30
CA ARG A 233 -6.73 14.86 25.01
C ARG A 233 -6.01 16.07 24.39
N LYS A 234 -4.73 15.93 24.04
CA LYS A 234 -3.96 17.01 23.38
C LYS A 234 -4.50 17.30 21.98
N VAL A 235 -4.75 16.27 21.16
CA VAL A 235 -5.32 16.42 19.81
C VAL A 235 -6.68 17.13 19.85
N LYS A 236 -7.58 16.76 20.76
CA LYS A 236 -8.86 17.46 20.97
C LYS A 236 -8.66 18.90 21.44
N ALA A 237 -7.72 19.15 22.35
CA ALA A 237 -7.44 20.51 22.85
C ALA A 237 -6.95 21.46 21.76
N MET A 238 -6.31 20.93 20.71
CA MET A 238 -5.89 21.69 19.54
C MET A 238 -7.03 21.99 18.54
N GLY A 239 -8.21 21.41 18.77
CA GLY A 239 -9.43 21.63 17.98
C GLY A 239 -9.63 20.66 16.82
N HIS A 240 -8.82 19.59 16.73
CA HIS A 240 -9.04 18.49 15.80
C HIS A 240 -10.23 17.63 16.23
N GLU A 241 -10.88 16.99 15.26
CA GLU A 241 -11.86 15.95 15.56
C GLU A 241 -11.13 14.66 15.93
N VAL A 242 -11.67 13.93 16.91
CA VAL A 242 -11.22 12.58 17.24
C VAL A 242 -12.40 11.62 17.12
N GLY A 243 -12.15 10.44 16.54
CA GLY A 243 -13.14 9.36 16.46
C GLY A 243 -12.52 7.99 16.65
N LEU A 244 -13.37 6.97 16.71
CA LEU A 244 -12.96 5.57 16.80
C LEU A 244 -12.67 4.99 15.41
N HIS A 245 -11.49 4.38 15.25
CA HIS A 245 -11.11 3.55 14.11
C HIS A 245 -11.42 2.07 14.43
N TYR A 246 -12.64 1.63 14.15
CA TYR A 246 -13.17 0.38 14.69
C TYR A 246 -12.80 -0.85 13.86
N GLU A 247 -12.67 -1.98 14.56
CA GLU A 247 -12.24 -3.29 14.06
C GLU A 247 -13.26 -4.39 14.40
N THR A 248 -14.51 -4.03 14.68
CA THR A 248 -15.54 -4.91 15.27
C THR A 248 -15.75 -6.23 14.51
N LEU A 249 -15.83 -6.21 13.18
CA LEU A 249 -15.92 -7.43 12.36
C LEU A 249 -14.62 -8.23 12.43
N ALA A 250 -13.45 -7.57 12.40
CA ALA A 250 -12.17 -8.27 12.43
C ALA A 250 -12.00 -9.05 13.74
N PHE A 251 -12.24 -8.40 14.89
CA PHE A 251 -12.19 -9.07 16.19
C PHE A 251 -13.24 -10.16 16.34
N TYR A 252 -14.48 -9.91 15.89
CA TYR A 252 -15.51 -10.94 15.88
C TYR A 252 -15.13 -12.14 15.00
N ALA A 253 -14.59 -11.89 13.81
CA ALA A 253 -14.17 -12.93 12.89
C ALA A 253 -13.04 -13.79 13.46
N GLN A 254 -12.09 -13.16 14.15
CA GLN A 254 -11.02 -13.85 14.86
C GLN A 254 -11.56 -14.69 16.02
N GLU A 255 -12.43 -14.12 16.86
CA GLU A 255 -13.05 -14.79 18.02
C GLU A 255 -13.88 -16.01 17.60
N MET A 256 -14.70 -15.86 16.56
CA MET A 256 -15.63 -16.89 16.09
C MET A 256 -15.03 -17.79 15.00
N GLY A 257 -13.82 -17.49 14.53
CA GLY A 257 -13.13 -18.27 13.51
C GLY A 257 -13.75 -18.22 12.12
N LEU A 258 -14.42 -17.11 11.76
CA LEU A 258 -15.08 -16.96 10.45
C LEU A 258 -14.08 -17.10 9.30
N LYS A 259 -14.50 -17.75 8.20
CA LYS A 259 -13.66 -18.04 7.03
C LYS A 259 -14.14 -17.36 5.77
N SER A 260 -15.40 -16.93 5.73
CA SER A 260 -16.00 -16.33 4.54
C SER A 260 -17.08 -15.30 4.89
N ALA A 261 -17.36 -14.38 3.96
CA ALA A 261 -18.42 -13.40 4.10
C ALA A 261 -19.82 -14.02 4.26
N ASP A 262 -20.04 -15.24 3.74
CA ASP A 262 -21.33 -15.94 3.83
C ASP A 262 -21.72 -16.29 5.26
N GLU A 263 -20.73 -16.41 6.16
CA GLU A 263 -20.95 -16.65 7.59
C GLU A 263 -21.38 -15.38 8.33
N VAL A 264 -21.28 -14.20 7.70
CA VAL A 264 -21.74 -12.91 8.24
C VAL A 264 -23.24 -12.74 7.95
N THR A 265 -24.02 -13.62 8.57
CA THR A 265 -25.49 -13.67 8.49
C THR A 265 -26.16 -12.43 9.09
N PRO A 266 -27.47 -12.19 8.86
CA PRO A 266 -28.18 -11.08 9.51
C PRO A 266 -28.08 -11.07 11.04
N ALA A 267 -28.08 -12.24 11.69
CA ALA A 267 -27.90 -12.35 13.14
C ALA A 267 -26.49 -11.92 13.57
N VAL A 268 -25.46 -12.31 12.80
CA VAL A 268 -24.08 -11.85 13.05
C VAL A 268 -23.99 -10.34 12.87
N ARG A 269 -24.59 -9.78 11.82
CA ARG A 269 -24.62 -8.31 11.60
C ARG A 269 -25.29 -7.58 12.78
N GLN A 270 -26.39 -8.11 13.31
CA GLN A 270 -27.04 -7.53 14.49
C GLN A 270 -26.12 -7.55 15.71
N GLU A 271 -25.39 -8.63 15.94
CA GLU A 271 -24.42 -8.72 17.04
C GLU A 271 -23.24 -7.76 16.84
N LEU A 272 -22.70 -7.65 15.62
CA LEU A 272 -21.64 -6.68 15.30
C LEU A 272 -22.09 -5.24 15.59
N ARG A 273 -23.32 -4.90 15.21
CA ARG A 273 -23.92 -3.58 15.48
C ARG A 273 -24.07 -3.33 16.98
N ARG A 274 -24.52 -4.33 17.74
CA ARG A 274 -24.60 -4.25 19.21
C ARG A 274 -23.22 -4.02 19.84
N ARG A 275 -22.19 -4.74 19.36
CA ARG A 275 -20.81 -4.58 19.81
C ARG A 275 -20.25 -3.20 19.48
N LEU A 276 -20.45 -2.71 18.25
CA LEU A 276 -20.00 -1.37 17.86
C LEU A 276 -20.65 -0.27 18.71
N LYS A 277 -21.96 -0.36 19.02
CA LYS A 277 -22.61 0.58 19.95
C LYS A 277 -21.94 0.60 21.32
N PHE A 278 -21.55 -0.57 21.83
CA PHE A 278 -20.82 -0.66 23.10
C PHE A 278 -19.40 -0.08 22.98
N GLU A 279 -18.69 -0.37 21.89
CA GLU A 279 -17.35 0.17 21.64
C GLU A 279 -17.35 1.70 21.56
N ILE A 280 -18.34 2.30 20.87
CA ILE A 280 -18.50 3.76 20.81
C ILE A 280 -18.72 4.33 22.20
N ALA A 281 -19.69 3.81 22.96
CA ALA A 281 -20.00 4.30 24.30
C ALA A 281 -18.79 4.19 25.26
N GLU A 282 -18.02 3.10 25.17
CA GLU A 282 -16.82 2.92 25.99
C GLU A 282 -15.69 3.88 25.56
N PHE A 283 -15.54 4.10 24.25
CA PHE A 283 -14.55 5.05 23.74
C PHE A 283 -14.87 6.48 24.20
N GLU A 284 -16.14 6.89 24.13
CA GLU A 284 -16.60 8.18 24.65
C GLU A 284 -16.39 8.31 26.16
N ARG A 285 -16.67 7.25 26.92
CA ARG A 285 -16.44 7.24 28.38
C ARG A 285 -14.98 7.48 28.74
N LEU A 286 -14.04 6.95 27.95
CA LEU A 286 -12.60 7.05 28.20
C LEU A 286 -11.97 8.33 27.62
N HIS A 287 -12.50 8.82 26.50
CA HIS A 287 -11.82 9.83 25.69
C HIS A 287 -12.67 11.08 25.41
N GLY A 288 -13.90 11.12 25.92
CA GLY A 288 -14.91 12.16 25.66
C GLY A 288 -15.59 11.99 24.30
N ASP A 289 -16.59 12.83 24.04
CA ASP A 289 -17.49 12.76 22.87
C ASP A 289 -16.76 12.57 21.54
N ILE A 290 -17.34 11.72 20.69
CA ILE A 290 -16.94 11.55 19.30
C ILE A 290 -18.18 11.69 18.41
N TYR A 291 -18.00 12.27 17.21
CA TYR A 291 -19.14 12.57 16.34
C TYR A 291 -19.17 11.68 15.10
N THR A 292 -18.02 11.14 14.71
CA THR A 292 -17.89 10.27 13.55
C THR A 292 -16.93 9.12 13.85
N ILE A 293 -17.00 8.07 13.03
CA ILE A 293 -16.16 6.86 13.14
C ILE A 293 -15.61 6.44 11.78
N ALA A 294 -14.55 5.63 11.80
CA ALA A 294 -13.94 5.07 10.60
C ALA A 294 -13.74 3.56 10.71
N SER A 295 -14.13 2.81 9.69
CA SER A 295 -13.83 1.37 9.56
C SER A 295 -12.34 1.14 9.29
N HIS A 296 -11.65 0.38 10.15
CA HIS A 296 -10.29 -0.11 9.85
C HIS A 296 -10.30 -1.31 8.91
N GLY A 297 -9.21 -1.51 8.17
CA GLY A 297 -9.03 -2.61 7.22
C GLY A 297 -8.04 -3.67 7.72
N ALA A 298 -8.46 -4.48 8.69
CA ALA A 298 -7.62 -5.54 9.27
C ALA A 298 -7.40 -6.73 8.31
N GLU A 299 -6.50 -7.65 8.68
CA GLU A 299 -6.19 -8.84 7.90
C GLU A 299 -7.43 -9.75 7.73
N GLU A 300 -8.22 -9.89 8.77
CA GLU A 300 -9.47 -10.65 8.77
C GLU A 300 -10.46 -10.09 7.75
N ASN A 301 -10.54 -8.76 7.60
CA ASN A 301 -11.39 -8.14 6.57
C ASN A 301 -10.95 -8.52 5.15
N ARG A 302 -9.63 -8.58 4.91
CA ARG A 302 -9.07 -9.00 3.61
C ARG A 302 -9.36 -10.47 3.32
N GLN A 303 -9.22 -11.34 4.33
CA GLN A 303 -9.53 -12.75 4.20
C GLN A 303 -11.02 -12.98 3.88
N LEU A 304 -11.91 -12.26 4.58
CA LEU A 304 -13.35 -12.32 4.36
C LEU A 304 -13.80 -11.62 3.06
N LYS A 305 -12.96 -10.72 2.51
CA LYS A 305 -13.32 -9.77 1.44
C LYS A 305 -14.55 -8.92 1.81
N LEU A 306 -14.61 -8.52 3.09
CA LEU A 306 -15.71 -7.75 3.65
C LEU A 306 -15.17 -6.73 4.67
N THR A 307 -15.49 -5.46 4.46
CA THR A 307 -15.03 -4.37 5.35
C THR A 307 -15.89 -4.25 6.61
N ASN A 308 -15.35 -3.62 7.67
CA ASN A 308 -16.15 -3.30 8.86
C ASN A 308 -17.32 -2.37 8.52
N PHE A 309 -17.14 -1.42 7.59
CA PHE A 309 -18.22 -0.56 7.11
C PHE A 309 -19.35 -1.39 6.47
N GLN A 310 -19.06 -2.22 5.48
CA GLN A 310 -20.06 -3.06 4.79
C GLN A 310 -20.77 -4.02 5.73
N ALA A 311 -20.07 -4.57 6.72
CA ALA A 311 -20.65 -5.53 7.65
C ALA A 311 -21.56 -4.86 8.68
N VAL A 312 -21.17 -3.68 9.18
CA VAL A 312 -21.77 -3.08 10.36
C VAL A 312 -22.63 -1.87 10.01
N MET A 313 -22.08 -0.88 9.31
CA MET A 313 -22.65 0.47 9.15
C MET A 313 -23.31 0.73 7.79
N GLU A 314 -23.06 -0.09 6.77
CA GLU A 314 -23.71 0.05 5.47
C GLU A 314 -25.23 -0.14 5.61
N GLY A 315 -25.98 0.88 5.18
CA GLY A 315 -27.43 0.95 5.31
C GLY A 315 -27.96 1.33 6.69
N GLU A 316 -27.10 1.49 7.70
CA GLU A 316 -27.50 1.96 9.02
C GLU A 316 -27.54 3.49 9.09
N ASN A 317 -28.37 4.03 9.99
CA ASN A 317 -28.36 5.45 10.32
C ASN A 317 -27.35 5.72 11.45
N PRO A 318 -26.30 6.53 11.24
CA PRO A 318 -25.32 6.86 12.28
C PRO A 318 -25.94 7.43 13.56
N LEU A 319 -27.09 8.12 13.47
CA LEU A 319 -27.79 8.68 14.63
C LEU A 319 -28.25 7.60 15.62
N ASP A 320 -28.50 6.37 15.16
CA ASP A 320 -28.85 5.23 16.03
C ASP A 320 -27.68 4.77 16.92
N TYR A 321 -26.49 5.29 16.66
CA TYR A 321 -25.24 5.04 17.38
C TYR A 321 -24.75 6.28 18.15
N GLY A 322 -25.53 7.38 18.16
CA GLY A 322 -25.12 8.65 18.76
C GLY A 322 -24.16 9.47 17.88
N LEU A 323 -23.96 9.08 16.62
CA LEU A 323 -23.00 9.71 15.71
C LEU A 323 -23.73 10.55 14.66
N ILE A 324 -23.09 11.61 14.17
CA ILE A 324 -23.63 12.41 13.06
C ILE A 324 -23.26 11.85 11.69
N GLY A 325 -22.28 10.94 11.62
CA GLY A 325 -21.77 10.42 10.36
C GLY A 325 -20.65 9.39 10.48
N THR A 326 -20.10 8.98 9.34
CA THR A 326 -18.93 8.09 9.27
C THR A 326 -17.92 8.64 8.27
N ALA A 327 -16.67 8.18 8.33
CA ALA A 327 -15.65 8.52 7.34
C ALA A 327 -15.90 7.90 5.95
N TYR A 328 -16.97 7.11 5.79
CA TYR A 328 -17.30 6.31 4.59
C TYR A 328 -18.73 6.57 4.10
N GLY A 329 -19.06 5.98 2.95
CA GLY A 329 -20.38 6.14 2.29
C GLY A 329 -20.46 7.42 1.46
N ALA A 330 -21.61 8.10 1.51
CA ALA A 330 -21.93 9.25 0.66
C ALA A 330 -20.95 10.44 0.78
N ILE A 331 -20.19 10.53 1.87
CA ILE A 331 -19.13 11.54 2.01
C ILE A 331 -18.03 11.33 0.98
N ILE A 332 -17.62 10.09 0.70
CA ILE A 332 -16.52 9.81 -0.23
C ILE A 332 -16.93 10.15 -1.68
N GLU A 333 -18.20 9.90 -2.03
CA GLU A 333 -18.71 10.13 -3.40
C GLU A 333 -18.74 11.61 -3.80
N LYS A 334 -18.66 12.53 -2.83
CA LYS A 334 -18.68 13.98 -3.08
C LYS A 334 -17.30 14.61 -3.29
N PHE A 335 -16.23 13.86 -3.08
CA PHE A 335 -14.88 14.39 -3.07
C PHE A 335 -13.98 13.54 -3.95
N THR A 336 -12.95 14.16 -4.53
CA THR A 336 -11.84 13.44 -5.16
C THR A 336 -11.01 12.81 -4.04
N TYR A 337 -11.11 11.49 -3.90
CA TYR A 337 -10.44 10.74 -2.85
C TYR A 337 -8.98 10.42 -3.21
N ALA A 338 -8.06 10.65 -2.27
CA ALA A 338 -6.70 10.15 -2.35
C ALA A 338 -6.21 9.67 -0.98
N SER A 339 -5.30 8.69 -0.98
CA SER A 339 -4.76 8.18 0.26
C SER A 339 -3.31 7.71 0.13
N ASP A 340 -2.61 7.70 1.26
CA ASP A 340 -1.23 7.27 1.41
C ASP A 340 -1.08 5.81 1.89
N VAL A 341 -2.16 5.01 1.85
CA VAL A 341 -2.18 3.60 2.30
C VAL A 341 -0.95 2.83 1.81
N GLY A 342 -0.24 2.20 2.75
CA GLY A 342 0.95 1.41 2.45
C GLY A 342 2.22 2.26 2.19
N GLY A 343 2.17 3.55 2.51
CA GLY A 343 3.23 4.54 2.26
C GLY A 343 3.36 4.87 0.78
N ILE A 344 2.24 4.82 0.04
CA ILE A 344 2.17 5.13 -1.38
C ILE A 344 0.92 5.98 -1.62
N TRP A 345 1.10 7.12 -2.29
CA TRP A 345 -0.03 7.94 -2.71
C TRP A 345 -0.79 7.30 -3.87
N GLU A 346 -2.09 7.13 -3.69
CA GLU A 346 -3.02 6.74 -4.75
C GLU A 346 -4.33 7.54 -4.68
N PRO A 347 -4.65 8.33 -5.72
CA PRO A 347 -3.71 8.86 -6.73
C PRO A 347 -2.70 9.86 -6.13
N PHE A 348 -1.63 10.18 -6.87
CA PHE A 348 -0.65 11.20 -6.45
C PHE A 348 -1.31 12.60 -6.35
N PRO A 349 -1.21 13.30 -5.20
CA PRO A 349 -2.10 14.43 -4.91
C PRO A 349 -1.69 15.75 -5.59
N TYR A 350 -0.39 16.05 -5.70
CA TYR A 350 0.08 17.39 -6.12
C TYR A 350 -0.44 17.85 -7.47
N LEU A 351 -0.38 17.00 -8.50
CA LEU A 351 -0.90 17.35 -9.83
C LEU A 351 -2.40 17.69 -9.81
N GLN A 352 -3.17 17.02 -8.94
CA GLN A 352 -4.61 17.28 -8.84
C GLN A 352 -4.90 18.54 -8.04
N LEU A 353 -4.10 18.80 -7.01
CA LEU A 353 -4.14 20.05 -6.24
C LEU A 353 -3.83 21.25 -7.14
N GLU A 354 -2.79 21.15 -7.98
CA GLU A 354 -2.40 22.19 -8.95
C GLU A 354 -3.46 22.41 -10.05
N ASP A 355 -4.04 21.31 -10.58
CA ASP A 355 -5.09 21.35 -11.60
C ASP A 355 -6.48 21.78 -11.08
N ASN A 356 -6.61 22.08 -9.78
CA ASN A 356 -7.85 22.49 -9.14
C ASN A 356 -9.03 21.50 -9.25
N LYS A 357 -8.75 20.20 -9.07
CA LYS A 357 -9.75 19.11 -9.21
C LYS A 357 -10.45 18.72 -7.90
N GLY A 358 -10.62 19.68 -7.00
CA GLY A 358 -11.32 19.46 -5.74
C GLY A 358 -12.86 19.46 -5.90
N PRO A 359 -13.60 19.33 -4.78
CA PRO A 359 -13.10 19.20 -3.42
C PRO A 359 -12.38 17.85 -3.20
N PHE A 360 -11.44 17.81 -2.24
CA PHE A 360 -10.63 16.61 -1.98
C PHE A 360 -10.97 15.92 -0.67
N TYR A 361 -10.81 14.60 -0.62
CA TYR A 361 -10.79 13.83 0.61
C TYR A 361 -9.46 13.11 0.70
N PHE A 362 -8.61 13.53 1.63
CA PHE A 362 -7.32 12.92 1.86
C PHE A 362 -7.32 12.09 3.13
N LEU A 363 -7.03 10.79 2.98
CA LEU A 363 -6.74 9.89 4.07
C LEU A 363 -5.22 9.70 4.17
N ILE A 364 -4.65 10.18 5.27
CA ILE A 364 -3.23 10.10 5.60
C ILE A 364 -3.02 9.19 6.82
N HIS A 365 -1.88 8.51 6.89
CA HIS A 365 -1.51 7.71 8.06
C HIS A 365 -0.23 8.30 8.68
N PRO A 366 -0.26 8.79 9.94
CA PRO A 366 0.90 9.44 10.57
C PRO A 366 2.19 8.61 10.53
N ILE A 367 2.08 7.28 10.57
CA ILE A 367 3.21 6.36 10.49
C ILE A 367 4.02 6.50 9.19
N HIS A 368 3.38 6.87 8.08
CA HIS A 368 4.06 7.02 6.79
C HIS A 368 4.84 8.34 6.67
N TRP A 369 4.58 9.28 7.58
CA TRP A 369 5.22 10.58 7.66
C TRP A 369 6.26 10.67 8.79
N ALA A 370 6.62 9.54 9.40
CA ALA A 370 7.51 9.50 10.57
C ALA A 370 8.88 10.18 10.36
N SER A 371 9.40 10.20 9.13
CA SER A 371 10.61 10.94 8.76
C SER A 371 10.49 12.46 8.90
N SER A 372 9.27 12.99 8.89
CA SER A 372 8.98 14.40 9.16
C SER A 372 9.10 14.75 10.65
N PHE A 373 9.18 13.73 11.51
CA PHE A 373 9.05 13.86 12.96
C PHE A 373 10.34 13.54 13.71
N SER A 374 11.34 12.99 13.02
CA SER A 374 12.69 12.85 13.52
C SER A 374 13.40 14.20 13.44
N GLU A 375 13.91 14.68 14.57
CA GLU A 375 14.94 15.73 14.57
C GLU A 375 16.20 15.11 13.94
N ASP A 376 16.78 15.80 12.96
CA ASP A 376 18.14 15.49 12.46
C ASP A 376 19.20 15.75 13.53
#